data_AF-A0A849QNK8-F1
#
_entry.id   AF-A0A849QNK8-F1
#
_cell.length_a   1.000
_cell.length_b   1.000
_cell.length_c   1.000
_cell.angle_alpha   90.00
_cell.angle_beta   90.00
_cell.angle_gamma   90.00
#
_symmetry.space_group_name_H-M   'P 1'
#
loop_
_entity.id
_entity.type
_entity.pdbx_description
1 polymer ?
#
loop_
_entity_poly.entity_id
_entity_poly.type
_entity_poly.pdbx_seq_one_letter_code
_entity_poly.pdbx_strand_id
1 'polypeptide(L)'
;LDPACSDAADKYSSEHVNVHDIESQHWLFPDGIYLLKDTVQCDVPEWLHKVMADEVLDMVDSIDSDEPSVSFSLLDNLGSDPTQLRADVANELVGDLEQARAGYVDKSKHQDGVALYTSSDAARYVVKNEVYNKLIADIEDENEALRGGLNSYVLNQIAENGIDISGLTGVTSGSLSLFNNPAIEMAGNALGAEMGIIDTMTITGMPESKYNWTENMTVVIDQYPDYLYHDEDFDLRSEYLWFDEEANLTIYPLGVRNKCVFTTGIADDIADVLDKSAESIKTATSQTVSKSISDLNAEANALMDNLSEQAVTFDTSVMDTNLTNLKQVYSSQMKVHIPEEIAEQVAVDPVVSKWIGSDDVMSIVSKHLSTLSNDEIICQSSDETLSFEISSRIKMRIMTSNISVNNDEMDAVLHRVDTDVRIGVAEGISVVIIDNKKMIDGSFETINNELQGMLDENTDKLSGEAAEKVSKRLEKTMNMVPAGLPLIPPNWVFTINVWTYDVMGEYQVFRVIDNDNEVIFDPYFGHVGQVYVRHDERISHPYMKNEDGSSVWLGKNKPISFKFNGYATTIVGPGPKGVGDKIGGRIEESEGFIN
;
A
#
# COMPACT_ATOMS: atom_id res chain seq x y z
N LEU A 1 28.19 -26.95 -28.41
CA LEU A 1 28.27 -28.29 -27.78
C LEU A 1 29.73 -28.74 -27.86
N ASP A 2 30.53 -28.29 -26.89
CA ASP A 2 31.92 -28.70 -26.71
C ASP A 2 31.96 -29.56 -25.43
N PRO A 3 32.22 -30.88 -25.51
CA PRO A 3 31.94 -31.83 -24.43
C PRO A 3 33.18 -32.19 -23.58
N ALA A 4 34.17 -31.31 -23.43
CA ALA A 4 35.40 -31.70 -22.75
C ALA A 4 36.00 -30.56 -21.91
N CYS A 5 35.57 -30.44 -20.65
CA CYS A 5 36.42 -30.03 -19.52
C CYS A 5 35.73 -30.14 -18.13
N SER A 6 34.39 -30.15 -18.03
CA SER A 6 33.70 -30.18 -16.72
C SER A 6 33.60 -31.59 -16.12
N ASP A 7 33.25 -32.59 -16.93
CA ASP A 7 32.86 -33.91 -16.41
C ASP A 7 34.02 -34.75 -15.86
N ALA A 8 35.26 -34.41 -16.20
CA ALA A 8 36.44 -35.15 -15.75
C ALA A 8 36.82 -34.81 -14.31
N ALA A 9 36.63 -33.55 -13.88
CA ALA A 9 36.89 -33.13 -12.51
C ALA A 9 35.84 -33.71 -11.54
N ASP A 10 34.57 -33.72 -11.96
CA ASP A 10 33.46 -34.24 -11.14
C ASP A 10 33.50 -35.77 -11.00
N LYS A 11 33.92 -36.50 -12.06
CA LYS A 11 34.17 -37.95 -11.97
C LYS A 11 35.39 -38.30 -11.12
N TYR A 12 36.45 -37.50 -11.17
CA TYR A 12 37.64 -37.74 -10.36
C TYR A 12 37.38 -37.42 -8.88
N SER A 13 36.64 -36.35 -8.59
CA SER A 13 36.14 -35.99 -7.26
C SER A 13 35.31 -37.11 -6.66
N SER A 14 34.32 -37.62 -7.39
CA SER A 14 33.41 -38.66 -6.90
C SER A 14 34.03 -40.05 -6.73
N GLU A 15 35.07 -40.40 -7.51
CA GLU A 15 35.75 -41.70 -7.35
C GLU A 15 36.95 -41.67 -6.38
N HIS A 16 37.62 -40.52 -6.18
CA HIS A 16 38.92 -40.48 -5.48
C HIS A 16 38.98 -39.48 -4.31
N VAL A 17 37.99 -38.59 -4.15
CA VAL A 17 37.99 -37.56 -3.10
C VAL A 17 36.73 -37.73 -2.24
N ASN A 18 36.87 -38.48 -1.15
CA ASN A 18 35.83 -38.56 -0.13
C ASN A 18 35.90 -37.28 0.74
N VAL A 19 35.11 -36.26 0.38
CA VAL A 19 35.06 -34.97 1.10
C VAL A 19 34.75 -35.19 2.59
N HIS A 20 33.93 -36.19 2.92
CA HIS A 20 33.61 -36.52 4.31
C HIS A 20 34.80 -37.12 5.08
N ASP A 21 35.70 -37.86 4.41
CA ASP A 21 36.99 -38.27 5.01
C ASP A 21 37.92 -37.08 5.20
N ILE A 22 37.95 -36.12 4.28
CA ILE A 22 38.80 -34.91 4.41
C ILE A 22 38.31 -34.03 5.56
N GLU A 23 37.00 -33.82 5.68
CA GLU A 23 36.39 -33.05 6.77
C GLU A 23 36.54 -33.75 8.13
N SER A 24 36.44 -35.08 8.17
CA SER A 24 36.61 -35.86 9.40
C SER A 24 38.07 -36.11 9.79
N GLN A 25 39.03 -36.03 8.84
CA GLN A 25 40.46 -36.27 9.04
C GLN A 25 41.35 -35.03 8.87
N HIS A 26 40.79 -33.83 8.72
CA HIS A 26 41.52 -32.54 8.69
C HIS A 26 42.62 -32.42 9.76
N TRP A 27 42.48 -33.15 10.87
CA TRP A 27 43.33 -33.07 12.07
C TRP A 27 44.42 -34.13 12.14
N LEU A 28 44.57 -34.97 11.11
CA LEU A 28 45.51 -36.10 11.06
C LEU A 28 46.58 -35.89 9.98
N PHE A 29 47.86 -35.96 10.34
CA PHE A 29 48.90 -36.08 9.32
C PHE A 29 48.83 -37.46 8.61
N PRO A 30 49.40 -37.60 7.40
CA PRO A 30 49.46 -38.88 6.68
C PRO A 30 50.19 -40.02 7.44
N ASP A 31 50.93 -39.69 8.51
CA ASP A 31 51.60 -40.63 9.40
C ASP A 31 50.74 -41.09 10.59
N GLY A 32 49.47 -40.65 10.67
CA GLY A 32 48.50 -41.05 11.68
C GLY A 32 48.59 -40.28 13.00
N ILE A 33 49.37 -39.19 13.05
CA ILE A 33 49.51 -38.36 14.25
C ILE A 33 48.47 -37.22 14.20
N TYR A 34 47.64 -37.14 15.25
CA TYR A 34 46.72 -36.01 15.44
C TYR A 34 47.51 -34.74 15.77
N LEU A 35 47.13 -33.61 15.17
CA LEU A 35 47.61 -32.27 15.56
C LEU A 35 47.46 -32.10 17.07
N LEU A 36 48.55 -31.72 17.76
CA LEU A 36 48.45 -31.27 19.15
C LEU A 36 47.50 -30.07 19.17
N LYS A 37 46.46 -30.15 20.01
CA LYS A 37 45.50 -29.07 20.21
C LYS A 37 46.16 -27.96 21.02
N ASP A 38 47.02 -27.18 20.37
CA ASP A 38 47.46 -25.90 20.89
C ASP A 38 46.25 -24.96 20.75
N THR A 39 45.46 -24.90 21.82
CA THR A 39 44.43 -23.88 21.94
C THR A 39 45.18 -22.58 22.15
N VAL A 40 45.34 -21.78 21.10
CA VAL A 40 45.87 -20.43 21.25
C VAL A 40 44.81 -19.67 22.04
N GLN A 41 44.98 -19.60 23.36
CA GLN A 41 44.33 -18.57 24.15
C GLN A 41 44.98 -17.25 23.75
N CYS A 42 44.45 -16.65 22.68
CA CYS A 42 44.66 -15.23 22.47
C CYS A 42 43.82 -14.54 23.52
N ASP A 43 44.48 -13.86 24.46
CA ASP A 43 43.81 -12.84 25.25
C ASP A 43 43.24 -11.82 24.26
N VAL A 44 41.92 -11.84 24.06
CA VAL A 44 41.23 -10.82 23.27
C VAL A 44 41.43 -9.52 24.04
N PRO A 45 42.11 -8.51 23.47
CA PRO A 45 42.36 -7.29 24.21
C PRO A 45 41.03 -6.62 24.59
N GLU A 46 40.90 -6.19 25.84
CA GLU A 46 39.70 -5.52 26.34
C GLU A 46 39.37 -4.20 25.59
N TRP A 47 40.29 -3.66 24.78
CA TRP A 47 40.01 -2.47 23.96
C TRP A 47 39.45 -2.82 22.58
N LEU A 48 39.61 -4.07 22.11
CA LEU A 48 39.38 -4.43 20.71
C LEU A 48 37.91 -4.31 20.30
N HIS A 49 36.99 -4.75 21.17
CA HIS A 49 35.55 -4.73 20.88
C HIS A 49 35.02 -3.29 20.75
N LYS A 50 35.50 -2.36 21.57
CA LYS A 50 35.15 -0.94 21.47
C LYS A 50 35.62 -0.35 20.16
N VAL A 51 36.90 -0.52 19.83
CA VAL A 51 37.45 0.03 18.57
C VAL A 51 36.75 -0.55 17.35
N MET A 52 36.35 -1.83 17.40
CA MET A 52 35.55 -2.44 16.34
C MET A 52 34.16 -1.83 16.23
N ALA A 53 33.50 -1.56 17.37
CA ALA A 53 32.20 -0.89 17.40
C ALA A 53 32.29 0.56 16.89
N ASP A 54 33.30 1.32 17.34
CA ASP A 54 33.54 2.70 16.91
C ASP A 54 33.80 2.77 15.39
N GLU A 55 34.59 1.85 14.82
CA GLU A 55 34.85 1.84 13.37
C GLU A 55 33.63 1.42 12.53
N VAL A 56 32.73 0.62 13.10
CA VAL A 56 31.45 0.30 12.48
C VAL A 56 30.51 1.50 12.56
N LEU A 57 30.44 2.19 13.70
CA LEU A 57 29.65 3.41 13.86
C LEU A 57 30.15 4.50 12.91
N ASP A 58 31.46 4.76 12.85
CA ASP A 58 32.06 5.70 11.90
C ASP A 58 31.70 5.36 10.43
N MET A 59 31.61 4.07 10.10
CA MET A 59 31.18 3.62 8.77
C MET A 59 29.73 3.96 8.51
N VAL A 60 28.83 3.64 9.45
CA VAL A 60 27.40 3.93 9.34
C VAL A 60 27.17 5.44 9.28
N ASP A 61 27.81 6.22 10.15
CA ASP A 61 27.75 7.69 10.15
C ASP A 61 28.24 8.29 8.83
N SER A 62 29.25 7.68 8.20
CA SER A 62 29.74 8.10 6.89
C SER A 62 28.74 7.81 5.77
N ILE A 63 28.09 6.63 5.81
CA ILE A 63 27.03 6.27 4.86
C ILE A 63 25.85 7.23 5.02
N ASP A 64 25.42 7.49 6.26
CA ASP A 64 24.33 8.43 6.55
C ASP A 64 24.66 9.84 6.08
N SER A 65 25.90 10.31 6.30
CA SER A 65 26.35 11.64 5.88
C SER A 65 26.42 11.81 4.36
N ASP A 66 26.68 10.72 3.63
CA ASP A 66 26.73 10.74 2.17
C ASP A 66 25.31 10.73 1.54
N GLU A 67 24.27 10.43 2.34
CA GLU A 67 22.85 10.34 1.94
C GLU A 67 22.65 9.61 0.59
N PRO A 68 23.12 8.35 0.45
CA PRO A 68 22.98 7.61 -0.79
C PRO A 68 21.50 7.47 -1.12
N SER A 69 21.07 8.13 -2.19
CA SER A 69 19.66 8.23 -2.56
C SER A 69 19.50 8.08 -4.06
N VAL A 70 18.51 7.26 -4.43
CA VAL A 70 18.09 7.05 -5.81
C VAL A 70 16.70 7.65 -5.96
N SER A 71 16.53 8.51 -6.95
CA SER A 71 15.25 9.20 -7.19
C SER A 71 14.58 8.64 -8.44
N PHE A 72 13.35 8.15 -8.29
CA PHE A 72 12.50 7.74 -9.40
C PHE A 72 11.35 8.73 -9.60
N SER A 73 11.15 9.13 -10.85
CA SER A 73 10.00 9.95 -11.25
C SER A 73 8.80 9.06 -11.53
N LEU A 74 7.72 9.24 -10.76
CA LEU A 74 6.45 8.56 -11.01
C LEU A 74 5.79 9.00 -12.33
N LEU A 75 6.07 10.23 -12.78
CA LEU A 75 5.54 10.76 -14.04
C LEU A 75 6.20 10.11 -15.26
N ASP A 76 7.45 9.69 -15.15
CA ASP A 76 8.17 9.00 -16.23
C ASP A 76 7.87 7.50 -16.25
N ASN A 77 7.21 6.98 -15.21
CA ASN A 77 6.91 5.56 -15.01
C ASN A 77 5.41 5.29 -14.81
N LEU A 78 4.53 6.06 -15.47
CA LEU A 78 3.08 5.91 -15.38
C LEU A 78 2.64 4.47 -15.66
N GLY A 79 1.83 3.91 -14.76
CA GLY A 79 1.30 2.54 -14.86
C GLY A 79 2.25 1.44 -14.35
N SER A 80 3.46 1.80 -13.91
CA SER A 80 4.40 0.84 -13.31
C SER A 80 3.93 0.43 -11.91
N ASP A 81 4.18 -0.83 -11.58
CA ASP A 81 3.88 -1.38 -10.25
C ASP A 81 4.80 -0.73 -9.20
N PRO A 82 4.24 -0.07 -8.16
CA PRO A 82 5.02 0.56 -7.09
C PRO A 82 5.97 -0.38 -6.37
N THR A 83 5.61 -1.64 -6.22
CA THR A 83 6.47 -2.64 -5.60
C THR A 83 7.64 -2.97 -6.49
N GLN A 84 7.41 -3.08 -7.80
CA GLN A 84 8.48 -3.31 -8.77
C GLN A 84 9.40 -2.09 -8.85
N LEU A 85 8.84 -0.88 -8.86
CA LEU A 85 9.62 0.37 -8.79
C LEU A 85 10.49 0.41 -7.52
N ARG A 86 9.95 0.05 -6.36
CA ARG A 86 10.72 0.00 -5.11
C ARG A 86 11.85 -1.01 -5.17
N ALA A 87 11.59 -2.20 -5.72
CA ALA A 87 12.62 -3.22 -5.92
C ALA A 87 13.72 -2.73 -6.89
N ASP A 88 13.35 -2.02 -7.94
CA ASP A 88 14.30 -1.46 -8.91
C ASP A 88 15.15 -0.34 -8.29
N VAL A 89 14.54 0.55 -7.49
CA VAL A 89 15.23 1.57 -6.69
C VAL A 89 16.23 0.93 -5.73
N ALA A 90 15.82 -0.12 -5.03
CA ALA A 90 16.67 -0.83 -4.08
C ALA A 90 17.87 -1.48 -4.76
N ASN A 91 17.66 -2.13 -5.92
CA ASN A 91 18.75 -2.73 -6.68
C ASN A 91 19.75 -1.68 -7.20
N GLU A 92 19.25 -0.51 -7.61
CA GLU A 92 20.12 0.61 -8.03
C GLU A 92 20.92 1.16 -6.84
N LEU A 93 20.28 1.35 -5.69
CA LEU A 93 20.94 1.78 -4.45
C LEU A 93 22.01 0.79 -4.00
N VAL A 94 21.72 -0.51 -4.05
CA VAL A 94 22.69 -1.58 -3.75
C VAL A 94 23.87 -1.49 -4.71
N GLY A 95 23.62 -1.31 -6.02
CA GLY A 95 24.68 -1.14 -7.01
C GLY A 95 25.58 0.08 -6.77
N ASP A 96 25.01 1.19 -6.30
CA ASP A 96 25.76 2.39 -5.94
C ASP A 96 26.59 2.19 -4.66
N LEU A 97 26.01 1.54 -3.65
CA LEU A 97 26.70 1.17 -2.43
C LEU A 97 27.87 0.21 -2.72
N GLU A 98 27.65 -0.84 -3.53
CA GLU A 98 28.72 -1.76 -3.93
C GLU A 98 29.90 -1.07 -4.61
N GLN A 99 29.63 -0.06 -5.45
CA GLN A 99 30.67 0.77 -6.07
C GLN A 99 31.41 1.63 -5.05
N ALA A 100 30.70 2.17 -4.06
CA ALA A 100 31.25 3.00 -2.99
C ALA A 100 31.92 2.19 -1.85
N ARG A 101 31.76 0.86 -1.82
CA ARG A 101 32.27 -0.05 -0.77
C ARG A 101 33.73 0.21 -0.37
N ALA A 102 34.59 0.51 -1.35
CA ALA A 102 36.00 0.77 -1.08
C ALA A 102 36.23 2.00 -0.18
N GLY A 103 35.36 3.02 -0.27
CA GLY A 103 35.38 4.20 0.58
C GLY A 103 34.89 3.92 2.01
N TYR A 104 33.84 3.11 2.15
CA TYR A 104 33.24 2.83 3.46
C TYR A 104 34.03 1.80 4.26
N VAL A 105 34.34 0.64 3.68
CA VAL A 105 35.05 -0.44 4.39
C VAL A 105 36.54 -0.11 4.51
N ASP A 106 37.12 0.51 3.47
CA ASP A 106 38.52 0.95 3.38
C ASP A 106 39.55 -0.05 3.94
N LYS A 107 39.73 -1.15 3.20
CA LYS A 107 40.70 -2.20 3.52
C LYS A 107 42.13 -1.68 3.67
N SER A 108 42.46 -0.55 3.04
CA SER A 108 43.82 0.01 3.01
C SER A 108 44.29 0.49 4.38
N LYS A 109 43.37 0.90 5.27
CA LYS A 109 43.67 1.29 6.66
C LYS A 109 44.23 0.15 7.52
N HIS A 110 44.01 -1.10 7.11
CA HIS A 110 44.38 -2.29 7.87
C HIS A 110 45.52 -3.10 7.24
N GLN A 111 46.13 -2.65 6.13
CA GLN A 111 47.14 -3.41 5.37
C GLN A 111 48.47 -2.66 5.11
N ASP A 112 49.56 -3.44 5.05
CA ASP A 112 50.84 -3.05 4.43
C ASP A 112 51.07 -3.92 3.17
N GLY A 113 50.89 -3.33 1.99
CA GLY A 113 50.98 -4.04 0.72
C GLY A 113 49.89 -5.10 0.55
N VAL A 114 50.22 -6.38 0.77
CA VAL A 114 49.29 -7.53 0.58
C VAL A 114 48.84 -8.14 1.92
N ALA A 115 49.51 -7.83 3.03
CA ALA A 115 49.27 -8.43 4.35
C ALA A 115 48.59 -7.44 5.32
N LEU A 116 47.74 -7.95 6.21
CA LEU A 116 47.14 -7.16 7.30
C LEU A 116 48.18 -6.90 8.39
N TYR A 117 48.14 -5.72 9.04
CA TYR A 117 49.16 -5.29 10.02
C TYR A 117 49.22 -6.22 11.25
N THR A 118 48.07 -6.62 11.77
CA THR A 118 47.95 -7.48 12.97
C THR A 118 46.69 -8.34 12.91
N SER A 119 46.60 -9.37 13.77
CA SER A 119 45.35 -10.14 13.95
C SER A 119 44.18 -9.29 14.44
N SER A 120 44.45 -8.22 15.20
CA SER A 120 43.43 -7.26 15.64
C SER A 120 42.91 -6.41 14.48
N ASP A 121 43.79 -5.97 13.57
CA ASP A 121 43.39 -5.25 12.36
C ASP A 121 42.63 -6.15 11.38
N ALA A 122 42.97 -7.44 11.33
CA ALA A 122 42.19 -8.42 10.60
C ALA A 122 40.77 -8.55 11.17
N ALA A 123 40.62 -8.64 12.50
CA ALA A 123 39.31 -8.72 13.16
C ALA A 123 38.47 -7.46 12.90
N ARG A 124 39.07 -6.28 13.02
CA ARG A 124 38.43 -4.98 12.73
C ARG A 124 37.91 -4.88 11.31
N TYR A 125 38.77 -5.18 10.33
CA TYR A 125 38.38 -5.20 8.92
C TYR A 125 37.27 -6.21 8.64
N VAL A 126 37.40 -7.44 9.16
CA VAL A 126 36.41 -8.50 8.93
C VAL A 126 35.04 -8.08 9.48
N VAL A 127 34.96 -7.58 10.71
CA VAL A 127 33.66 -7.15 11.27
C VAL A 127 33.06 -6.01 10.48
N LYS A 128 33.85 -4.99 10.12
CA LYS A 128 33.36 -3.89 9.30
C LYS A 128 32.84 -4.37 7.94
N ASN A 129 33.55 -5.31 7.31
CA ASN A 129 33.18 -5.91 6.04
C ASN A 129 31.92 -6.79 6.15
N GLU A 130 31.78 -7.56 7.23
CA GLU A 130 30.61 -8.39 7.49
C GLU A 130 29.37 -7.54 7.78
N VAL A 131 29.52 -6.46 8.58
CA VAL A 131 28.41 -5.52 8.82
C VAL A 131 27.98 -4.85 7.51
N TYR A 132 28.93 -4.44 6.66
CA TYR A 132 28.61 -3.88 5.36
C TYR A 132 27.91 -4.87 4.43
N ASN A 133 28.39 -6.13 4.37
CA ASN A 133 27.71 -7.19 3.62
C ASN A 133 26.30 -7.43 4.13
N LYS A 134 26.13 -7.44 5.47
CA LYS A 134 24.84 -7.59 6.10
C LYS A 134 23.90 -6.43 5.76
N LEU A 135 24.38 -5.19 5.78
CA LEU A 135 23.58 -4.04 5.34
C LEU A 135 23.07 -4.20 3.90
N ILE A 136 23.92 -4.62 2.98
CA ILE A 136 23.52 -4.86 1.58
C ILE A 136 22.46 -5.98 1.51
N ALA A 137 22.72 -7.11 2.18
CA ALA A 137 21.80 -8.24 2.20
C ALA A 137 20.46 -7.87 2.84
N ASP A 138 20.46 -7.11 3.94
CA ASP A 138 19.25 -6.65 4.62
C ASP A 138 18.42 -5.73 3.68
N ILE A 139 19.07 -4.84 2.90
CA ILE A 139 18.39 -4.02 1.88
C ILE A 139 17.80 -4.90 0.77
N GLU A 140 18.51 -5.91 0.29
CA GLU A 140 18.03 -6.82 -0.76
C GLU A 140 16.86 -7.67 -0.26
N ASP A 141 17.00 -8.32 0.89
CA ASP A 141 16.02 -9.22 1.51
C ASP A 141 14.72 -8.48 1.86
N GLU A 142 14.82 -7.27 2.44
CA GLU A 142 13.65 -6.44 2.77
C GLU A 142 12.85 -6.06 1.51
N ASN A 143 13.51 -5.83 0.39
CA ASN A 143 12.85 -5.42 -0.85
C ASN A 143 12.38 -6.62 -1.70
N GLU A 144 13.03 -7.79 -1.60
CA GLU A 144 12.55 -9.02 -2.26
C GLU A 144 11.24 -9.50 -1.65
N ALA A 145 11.08 -9.41 -0.33
CA ALA A 145 9.84 -9.76 0.38
C ALA A 145 8.63 -8.94 -0.11
N LEU A 146 8.86 -7.73 -0.63
CA LEU A 146 7.80 -6.85 -1.11
C LEU A 146 7.29 -7.27 -2.50
N ARG A 147 8.13 -7.85 -3.38
CA ARG A 147 7.84 -8.12 -4.82
C ARG A 147 6.59 -8.96 -5.10
N GLY A 148 6.15 -9.79 -4.17
CA GLY A 148 4.96 -10.63 -4.31
C GLY A 148 3.75 -10.22 -3.46
N GLY A 149 3.94 -9.29 -2.52
CA GLY A 149 2.98 -9.00 -1.46
C GLY A 149 1.84 -8.10 -1.90
N LEU A 150 2.16 -6.94 -2.48
CA LEU A 150 1.19 -5.87 -2.68
C LEU A 150 0.08 -6.22 -3.69
N ASN A 151 0.43 -6.72 -4.88
CA ASN A 151 -0.57 -7.10 -5.87
C ASN A 151 -1.48 -8.22 -5.36
N SER A 152 -0.89 -9.24 -4.71
CA SER A 152 -1.65 -10.34 -4.11
C SER A 152 -2.58 -9.84 -3.01
N TYR A 153 -2.09 -8.91 -2.17
CA TYR A 153 -2.85 -8.26 -1.12
C TYR A 153 -4.05 -7.48 -1.68
N VAL A 154 -3.79 -6.59 -2.65
CA VAL A 154 -4.83 -5.78 -3.29
C VAL A 154 -5.86 -6.66 -3.99
N LEU A 155 -5.44 -7.71 -4.70
CA LEU A 155 -6.37 -8.64 -5.36
C LEU A 155 -7.21 -9.43 -4.35
N ASN A 156 -6.64 -9.85 -3.21
CA ASN A 156 -7.40 -10.49 -2.14
C ASN A 156 -8.43 -9.53 -1.54
N GLN A 157 -8.06 -8.28 -1.25
CA GLN A 157 -8.98 -7.27 -0.73
C GLN A 157 -10.12 -6.95 -1.71
N ILE A 158 -9.84 -6.91 -3.01
CA ILE A 158 -10.87 -6.79 -4.06
C ILE A 158 -11.83 -7.99 -4.04
N ALA A 159 -11.30 -9.21 -3.92
CA ALA A 159 -12.10 -10.43 -3.87
C ALA A 159 -12.98 -10.52 -2.61
N GLU A 160 -12.44 -10.15 -1.44
CA GLU A 160 -13.18 -10.09 -0.16
C GLU A 160 -14.32 -9.06 -0.21
N ASN A 161 -14.17 -8.01 -1.01
CA ASN A 161 -15.23 -7.04 -1.26
C ASN A 161 -16.28 -7.48 -2.29
N GLY A 162 -16.22 -8.75 -2.75
CA GLY A 162 -17.28 -9.40 -3.53
C GLY A 162 -17.14 -9.27 -5.04
N ILE A 163 -15.97 -8.89 -5.55
CA ILE A 163 -15.72 -8.73 -6.98
C ILE A 163 -15.11 -10.00 -7.56
N ASP A 164 -15.70 -10.46 -8.65
CA ASP A 164 -15.20 -11.62 -9.39
C ASP A 164 -13.95 -11.24 -10.19
N ILE A 165 -12.79 -11.60 -9.64
CA ILE A 165 -11.48 -11.38 -10.27
C ILE A 165 -11.06 -12.51 -11.21
N SER A 166 -11.90 -13.52 -11.44
CA SER A 166 -11.53 -14.71 -12.24
C SER A 166 -11.15 -14.38 -13.69
N GLY A 167 -11.73 -13.32 -14.27
CA GLY A 167 -11.40 -12.80 -15.60
C GLY A 167 -10.05 -12.10 -15.73
N LEU A 168 -9.42 -11.71 -14.61
CA LEU A 168 -8.14 -10.97 -14.59
C LEU A 168 -6.91 -11.88 -14.66
N THR A 169 -7.09 -13.17 -14.36
CA THR A 169 -6.01 -14.17 -14.32
C THR A 169 -5.31 -14.37 -15.68
N GLY A 170 -5.93 -13.96 -16.79
CA GLY A 170 -5.38 -14.01 -18.14
C GLY A 170 -4.65 -12.75 -18.62
N VAL A 171 -4.69 -11.66 -17.86
CA VAL A 171 -4.20 -10.33 -18.30
C VAL A 171 -2.85 -9.95 -17.65
N THR A 172 -2.36 -10.79 -16.74
CA THR A 172 -1.06 -10.67 -16.05
C THR A 172 0.16 -10.82 -16.97
N SER A 173 -0.03 -11.04 -18.27
CA SER A 173 1.06 -11.16 -19.26
C SER A 173 1.04 -10.09 -20.36
N GLY A 174 0.13 -9.10 -20.31
CA GLY A 174 0.09 -8.02 -21.30
C GLY A 174 -0.70 -6.79 -20.84
N SER A 175 0.00 -5.67 -20.72
CA SER A 175 -0.46 -4.26 -20.67
C SER A 175 -1.59 -3.83 -19.72
N LEU A 176 -2.15 -4.65 -18.84
CA LEU A 176 -3.07 -4.18 -17.78
C LEU A 176 -2.51 -4.60 -16.41
N SER A 177 -1.51 -3.86 -15.94
CA SER A 177 -1.15 -3.85 -14.52
C SER A 177 -2.30 -3.22 -13.73
N LEU A 178 -2.46 -3.54 -12.44
CA LEU A 178 -3.42 -2.89 -11.54
C LEU A 178 -3.39 -1.35 -11.66
N PHE A 179 -2.22 -0.79 -11.97
CA PHE A 179 -1.96 0.65 -12.04
C PHE A 179 -2.05 1.23 -13.46
N ASN A 180 -2.32 0.42 -14.49
CA ASN A 180 -2.48 0.98 -15.83
C ASN A 180 -3.85 1.66 -15.93
N ASN A 181 -3.89 2.89 -16.42
CA ASN A 181 -5.10 3.72 -16.43
C ASN A 181 -6.08 3.23 -17.53
N PRO A 182 -7.14 2.46 -17.20
CA PRO A 182 -8.07 1.95 -18.19
C PRO A 182 -8.85 3.10 -18.83
N ALA A 183 -8.96 4.24 -18.14
CA ALA A 183 -9.61 5.44 -18.65
C ALA A 183 -8.80 6.12 -19.76
N ILE A 184 -7.48 5.95 -19.86
CA ILE A 184 -6.69 6.47 -21.00
C ILE A 184 -6.94 5.62 -22.26
N GLU A 185 -7.02 4.30 -22.11
CA GLU A 185 -7.35 3.41 -23.23
C GLU A 185 -8.82 3.60 -23.67
N MET A 186 -9.74 3.79 -22.71
CA MET A 186 -11.13 4.16 -22.99
C MET A 186 -11.28 5.58 -23.54
N ALA A 187 -10.50 6.57 -23.09
CA ALA A 187 -10.50 7.92 -23.66
C ALA A 187 -9.87 7.95 -25.06
N GLY A 188 -8.87 7.11 -25.33
CA GLY A 188 -8.36 6.86 -26.67
C GLY A 188 -9.43 6.28 -27.60
N ASN A 189 -10.25 5.37 -27.09
CA ASN A 189 -11.41 4.84 -27.80
C ASN A 189 -12.55 5.87 -27.94
N ALA A 190 -12.77 6.74 -26.95
CA ALA A 190 -13.77 7.81 -26.98
C ALA A 190 -13.39 8.95 -27.94
N LEU A 191 -12.10 9.28 -28.05
CA LEU A 191 -11.60 10.18 -29.09
C LEU A 191 -11.71 9.55 -30.49
N GLY A 192 -11.67 8.22 -30.58
CA GLY A 192 -12.08 7.48 -31.77
C GLY A 192 -13.59 7.52 -32.04
N ALA A 193 -14.41 7.76 -31.00
CA ALA A 193 -15.87 7.75 -31.05
C ALA A 193 -16.48 9.04 -31.64
N GLU A 194 -15.78 10.19 -31.62
CA GLU A 194 -16.22 11.38 -32.38
C GLU A 194 -16.32 11.12 -33.90
N MET A 195 -15.75 10.01 -34.40
CA MET A 195 -15.78 9.62 -35.81
C MET A 195 -16.71 8.44 -36.13
N GLY A 196 -17.38 7.85 -35.12
CA GLY A 196 -18.13 6.60 -35.21
C GLY A 196 -17.20 5.37 -35.24
N ILE A 197 -17.46 4.36 -34.40
CA ILE A 197 -16.66 3.13 -34.40
C ILE A 197 -16.99 2.35 -35.68
N ILE A 198 -15.98 2.13 -36.53
CA ILE A 198 -16.06 1.34 -37.75
C ILE A 198 -15.25 0.07 -37.55
N ASP A 199 -15.92 -1.08 -37.47
CA ASP A 199 -15.27 -2.39 -37.48
C ASP A 199 -15.80 -3.25 -38.63
N THR A 200 -14.94 -4.07 -39.23
CA THR A 200 -15.31 -4.96 -40.35
C THR A 200 -15.09 -6.40 -39.94
N MET A 201 -16.19 -7.15 -39.78
CA MET A 201 -16.17 -8.56 -39.44
C MET A 201 -16.58 -9.42 -40.63
N THR A 202 -15.94 -10.58 -40.77
CA THR A 202 -16.38 -11.60 -41.74
C THR A 202 -17.40 -12.53 -41.07
N ILE A 203 -18.67 -12.42 -41.47
CA ILE A 203 -19.70 -13.35 -41.01
C ILE A 203 -19.74 -14.53 -41.96
N THR A 204 -19.56 -15.73 -41.40
CA THR A 204 -19.69 -17.00 -42.13
C THR A 204 -20.93 -17.71 -41.64
N GLY A 205 -21.86 -17.98 -42.56
CA GLY A 205 -23.07 -18.75 -42.27
C GLY A 205 -22.73 -20.17 -41.82
N MET A 206 -23.66 -20.81 -41.11
CA MET A 206 -23.48 -22.19 -40.67
C MET A 206 -23.16 -23.09 -41.88
N PRO A 207 -22.04 -23.87 -41.86
CA PRO A 207 -21.58 -24.62 -43.02
C PRO A 207 -22.61 -25.60 -43.60
N GLU A 208 -23.48 -26.14 -42.73
CA GLU A 208 -24.51 -27.12 -43.07
C GLU A 208 -25.85 -26.48 -43.48
N SER A 209 -25.98 -25.15 -43.38
CA SER A 209 -27.18 -24.45 -43.82
C SER A 209 -27.24 -24.39 -45.35
N LYS A 210 -28.44 -24.54 -45.91
CA LYS A 210 -28.70 -24.26 -47.33
C LYS A 210 -28.41 -22.80 -47.71
N TYR A 211 -28.29 -21.92 -46.72
CA TYR A 211 -27.97 -20.50 -46.82
C TYR A 211 -26.55 -20.20 -46.31
N ASN A 212 -25.59 -21.11 -46.54
CA ASN A 212 -24.19 -20.85 -46.22
C ASN A 212 -23.66 -19.72 -47.10
N TRP A 213 -23.42 -18.56 -46.50
CA TRP A 213 -22.81 -17.39 -47.14
C TRP A 213 -21.57 -16.95 -46.37
N THR A 214 -20.70 -16.18 -47.01
CA THR A 214 -19.59 -15.51 -46.34
C THR A 214 -19.59 -14.08 -46.82
N GLU A 215 -19.73 -13.14 -45.89
CA GLU A 215 -19.80 -11.72 -46.20
C GLU A 215 -18.93 -10.93 -45.22
N ASN A 216 -18.43 -9.79 -45.68
CA ASN A 216 -17.77 -8.82 -44.82
C ASN A 216 -18.80 -7.76 -44.46
N MET A 217 -19.18 -7.71 -43.19
CA MET A 217 -20.06 -6.68 -42.65
C MET A 217 -19.22 -5.60 -42.00
N THR A 218 -19.44 -4.36 -42.42
CA THR A 218 -18.90 -3.19 -41.72
C THR A 218 -19.98 -2.63 -40.81
N VAL A 219 -19.73 -2.63 -39.51
CA VAL A 219 -20.63 -2.05 -38.51
C VAL A 219 -20.18 -0.63 -38.24
N VAL A 220 -21.11 0.32 -38.34
CA VAL A 220 -20.93 1.70 -37.92
C VAL A 220 -21.81 1.92 -36.70
N ILE A 221 -21.20 2.33 -35.59
CA ILE A 221 -21.92 2.62 -34.36
C ILE A 221 -22.12 4.14 -34.26
N ASP A 222 -23.38 4.57 -34.33
CA ASP A 222 -23.81 5.95 -34.10
C ASP A 222 -24.51 6.01 -32.74
N GLN A 223 -23.94 6.75 -31.78
CA GLN A 223 -24.47 6.88 -30.42
C GLN A 223 -24.99 8.30 -30.19
N TYR A 224 -26.25 8.44 -29.78
CA TYR A 224 -26.82 9.73 -29.40
C TYR A 224 -27.94 9.58 -28.36
N PRO A 225 -27.91 10.33 -27.24
CA PRO A 225 -26.80 11.16 -26.76
C PRO A 225 -25.62 10.29 -26.26
N ASP A 226 -24.48 10.91 -25.95
CA ASP A 226 -23.28 10.21 -25.48
C ASP A 226 -23.54 9.62 -24.06
N TYR A 227 -23.87 8.32 -24.00
CA TYR A 227 -24.37 7.65 -22.81
C TYR A 227 -23.31 7.41 -21.71
N LEU A 228 -22.09 7.93 -21.88
CA LEU A 228 -21.01 7.84 -20.90
C LEU A 228 -21.07 8.92 -19.81
N TYR A 229 -21.94 9.91 -19.96
CA TYR A 229 -22.09 11.00 -18.99
C TYR A 229 -23.16 10.69 -17.95
N HIS A 230 -22.76 10.75 -16.67
CA HIS A 230 -23.60 10.48 -15.50
C HIS A 230 -23.55 11.62 -14.47
N ASP A 231 -22.85 12.71 -14.78
CA ASP A 231 -22.46 13.75 -13.84
C ASP A 231 -23.12 15.10 -14.17
N GLU A 232 -23.93 15.60 -13.24
CA GLU A 232 -24.68 16.85 -13.38
C GLU A 232 -23.81 18.10 -13.47
N ASP A 233 -22.63 18.12 -12.84
CA ASP A 233 -21.75 19.30 -12.89
C ASP A 233 -21.02 19.42 -14.23
N PHE A 234 -20.95 18.33 -15.00
CA PHE A 234 -20.33 18.29 -16.33
C PHE A 234 -21.34 18.41 -17.47
N ASP A 235 -22.62 18.07 -17.25
CA ASP A 235 -23.71 18.30 -18.21
C ASP A 235 -24.24 19.75 -18.17
N LEU A 236 -23.39 20.69 -18.60
CA LEU A 236 -23.70 22.13 -18.61
C LEU A 236 -24.91 22.51 -19.48
N ARG A 237 -25.44 21.58 -20.28
CA ARG A 237 -26.54 21.83 -21.23
C ARG A 237 -27.75 20.92 -21.02
N SER A 238 -27.72 20.03 -20.02
CA SER A 238 -28.78 19.05 -19.76
C SER A 238 -29.08 18.16 -20.97
N GLU A 239 -28.05 17.84 -21.76
CA GLU A 239 -28.17 17.07 -23.02
C GLU A 239 -28.27 15.55 -22.78
N TYR A 240 -27.89 15.06 -21.59
CA TYR A 240 -27.78 13.62 -21.29
C TYR A 240 -28.85 13.10 -20.30
N LEU A 241 -29.75 13.98 -19.85
CA LEU A 241 -30.85 13.63 -18.95
C LEU A 241 -31.96 12.86 -19.66
N TRP A 242 -32.46 11.80 -19.02
CA TRP A 242 -33.59 11.00 -19.47
C TRP A 242 -34.74 11.04 -18.45
N PHE A 243 -35.97 11.26 -18.93
CA PHE A 243 -37.17 11.14 -18.11
C PHE A 243 -37.67 9.69 -18.09
N ASP A 244 -37.51 9.03 -16.95
CA ASP A 244 -38.07 7.71 -16.69
C ASP A 244 -39.57 7.85 -16.40
N GLU A 245 -40.40 7.39 -17.34
CA GLU A 245 -41.86 7.41 -17.22
C GLU A 245 -42.41 6.45 -16.16
N GLU A 246 -41.69 5.38 -15.80
CA GLU A 246 -42.11 4.44 -14.74
C GLU A 246 -41.79 4.99 -13.34
N ALA A 247 -40.63 5.62 -13.17
CA ALA A 247 -40.22 6.23 -11.90
C ALA A 247 -40.73 7.67 -11.71
N ASN A 248 -41.19 8.33 -12.78
CA ASN A 248 -41.56 9.76 -12.81
C ASN A 248 -40.42 10.66 -12.31
N LEU A 249 -39.19 10.34 -12.73
CA LEU A 249 -37.96 11.04 -12.37
C LEU A 249 -37.13 11.32 -13.64
N THR A 250 -36.42 12.43 -13.64
CA THR A 250 -35.40 12.72 -14.65
C THR A 250 -34.06 12.25 -14.10
N ILE A 251 -33.45 11.25 -14.73
CA ILE A 251 -32.20 10.62 -14.30
C ILE A 251 -31.18 10.59 -15.44
N TYR A 252 -29.89 10.43 -15.10
CA TYR A 252 -28.91 9.97 -16.08
C TYR A 252 -29.10 8.46 -16.32
N PRO A 253 -29.16 7.99 -17.58
CA PRO A 253 -29.41 6.58 -17.91
C PRO A 253 -28.26 5.64 -17.53
N LEU A 254 -27.08 6.19 -17.19
CA LEU A 254 -25.95 5.45 -16.66
C LEU A 254 -25.94 5.53 -15.13
N GLY A 255 -26.32 4.42 -14.50
CA GLY A 255 -26.14 4.18 -13.08
C GLY A 255 -24.68 3.83 -12.82
N VAL A 256 -23.96 4.66 -12.07
CA VAL A 256 -22.60 4.36 -11.61
C VAL A 256 -22.62 4.30 -10.09
N ARG A 257 -22.14 3.19 -9.53
CA ARG A 257 -21.79 3.11 -8.12
C ARG A 257 -20.29 2.97 -8.02
N ASN A 258 -19.63 3.85 -7.27
CA ASN A 258 -18.24 3.72 -6.93
C ASN A 258 -18.09 3.37 -5.45
N LYS A 259 -17.22 2.43 -5.11
CA LYS A 259 -16.89 2.06 -3.73
C LYS A 259 -15.39 2.04 -3.53
N CYS A 260 -14.90 2.80 -2.54
CA CYS A 260 -13.49 2.72 -2.16
C CYS A 260 -13.24 1.46 -1.30
N VAL A 261 -12.16 0.76 -1.61
CA VAL A 261 -11.72 -0.44 -0.87
C VAL A 261 -10.95 -0.08 0.40
N PHE A 262 -10.21 1.04 0.42
CA PHE A 262 -9.24 1.40 1.47
C PHE A 262 -9.59 2.67 2.28
N THR A 263 -10.87 3.07 2.35
CA THR A 263 -11.28 4.27 3.10
C THR A 263 -11.26 4.11 4.61
N THR A 264 -11.36 2.88 5.13
CA THR A 264 -11.29 2.50 6.55
C THR A 264 -10.71 1.08 6.69
N GLY A 265 -10.02 0.76 7.80
CA GLY A 265 -9.35 -0.55 7.99
C GLY A 265 -7.82 -0.52 7.99
N ILE A 266 -7.22 0.65 8.12
CA ILE A 266 -5.77 0.81 7.93
C ILE A 266 -4.97 0.16 9.06
N ALA A 267 -5.51 0.15 10.28
CA ALA A 267 -4.87 -0.59 11.36
C ALA A 267 -4.92 -2.11 11.11
N ASP A 268 -5.95 -2.61 10.42
CA ASP A 268 -6.04 -3.99 9.96
C ASP A 268 -5.00 -4.29 8.88
N ASP A 269 -4.93 -3.44 7.85
CA ASP A 269 -3.94 -3.53 6.78
C ASP A 269 -2.50 -3.49 7.32
N ILE A 270 -2.23 -2.60 8.28
CA ILE A 270 -0.92 -2.44 8.93
C ILE A 270 -0.61 -3.62 9.84
N ALA A 271 -1.59 -4.17 10.57
CA ALA A 271 -1.37 -5.31 11.45
C ALA A 271 -0.82 -6.51 10.68
N ASP A 272 -1.35 -6.77 9.47
CA ASP A 272 -0.88 -7.85 8.60
C ASP A 272 0.55 -7.64 8.09
N VAL A 273 0.94 -6.37 7.86
CA VAL A 273 2.32 -6.01 7.53
C VAL A 273 3.23 -6.23 8.74
N LEU A 274 2.85 -5.73 9.92
CA LEU A 274 3.65 -5.81 11.15
C LEU A 274 3.93 -7.26 11.58
N ASP A 275 2.97 -8.17 11.41
CA ASP A 275 3.11 -9.58 11.82
C ASP A 275 4.20 -10.34 11.04
N LYS A 276 4.58 -9.87 9.85
CA LYS A 276 5.52 -10.55 8.94
C LYS A 276 6.77 -9.74 8.60
N SER A 277 6.93 -8.56 9.19
CA SER A 277 7.99 -7.60 8.82
C SER A 277 9.23 -7.68 9.69
N ALA A 278 10.37 -7.24 9.13
CA ALA A 278 11.61 -7.01 9.85
C ALA A 278 11.48 -5.85 10.87
N GLU A 279 12.40 -5.79 11.85
CA GLU A 279 12.38 -4.82 12.96
C GLU A 279 12.45 -3.34 12.51
N SER A 280 13.21 -3.06 11.46
CA SER A 280 13.32 -1.75 10.80
C SER A 280 11.97 -1.25 10.29
N ILE A 281 11.24 -2.12 9.59
CA ILE A 281 9.91 -1.86 9.05
C ILE A 281 8.90 -1.69 10.20
N LYS A 282 8.96 -2.54 11.24
CA LYS A 282 8.12 -2.37 12.44
C LYS A 282 8.33 -1.01 13.08
N THR A 283 9.58 -0.58 13.27
CA THR A 283 9.93 0.73 13.86
C THR A 283 9.32 1.89 13.06
N ALA A 284 9.58 1.92 11.75
CA ALA A 284 9.07 2.98 10.89
C ALA A 284 7.53 2.99 10.84
N THR A 285 6.91 1.80 10.79
CA THR A 285 5.45 1.65 10.71
C THR A 285 4.78 2.04 12.03
N SER A 286 5.32 1.61 13.17
CA SER A 286 4.82 1.95 14.50
C SER A 286 4.90 3.46 14.79
N GLN A 287 6.03 4.08 14.44
CA GLN A 287 6.19 5.53 14.55
C GLN A 287 5.15 6.26 13.72
N THR A 288 4.81 5.74 12.55
CA THR A 288 3.90 6.46 11.68
C THR A 288 2.45 6.40 12.14
N VAL A 289 1.97 5.28 12.68
CA VAL A 289 0.63 5.24 13.28
C VAL A 289 0.52 6.21 14.46
N SER A 290 1.54 6.23 15.34
CA SER A 290 1.62 7.21 16.42
C SER A 290 1.65 8.66 15.91
N LYS A 291 2.39 8.91 14.81
CA LYS A 291 2.42 10.20 14.14
C LYS A 291 1.06 10.62 13.59
N SER A 292 0.34 9.73 12.91
CA SER A 292 -1.01 10.01 12.40
C SER A 292 -1.99 10.39 13.52
N ILE A 293 -1.96 9.68 14.65
CA ILE A 293 -2.80 10.01 15.81
C ILE A 293 -2.41 11.36 16.41
N SER A 294 -1.10 11.64 16.51
CA SER A 294 -0.57 12.92 17.00
C SER A 294 -0.97 14.10 16.11
N ASP A 295 -0.75 13.96 14.79
CA ASP A 295 -1.03 15.01 13.80
C ASP A 295 -2.54 15.28 13.70
N LEU A 296 -3.37 14.24 13.71
CA LEU A 296 -4.83 14.38 13.79
C LEU A 296 -5.26 15.14 15.04
N ASN A 297 -4.69 14.81 16.20
CA ASN A 297 -4.99 15.48 17.47
C ASN A 297 -4.58 16.97 17.43
N ALA A 298 -3.40 17.28 16.89
CA ALA A 298 -2.94 18.66 16.75
C ALA A 298 -3.84 19.47 15.81
N GLU A 299 -4.21 18.91 14.65
CA GLU A 299 -5.07 19.61 13.69
C GLU A 299 -6.51 19.76 14.20
N ALA A 300 -7.08 18.74 14.87
CA ALA A 300 -8.41 18.80 15.48
C ALA A 300 -8.50 19.89 16.55
N ASN A 301 -7.50 19.99 17.45
CA ASN A 301 -7.45 21.06 18.44
C ASN A 301 -7.40 22.45 17.79
N ALA A 302 -6.57 22.60 16.76
CA ALA A 302 -6.46 23.87 16.07
C ALA A 302 -7.67 24.17 15.16
N LEU A 303 -8.45 23.17 14.75
CA LEU A 303 -9.79 23.36 14.19
C LEU A 303 -10.75 23.91 15.26
N MET A 304 -10.79 23.33 16.47
CA MET A 304 -11.62 23.83 17.57
C MET A 304 -11.28 25.28 17.95
N ASP A 305 -9.99 25.63 17.97
CA ASP A 305 -9.54 27.01 18.18
C ASP A 305 -10.03 27.92 17.04
N ASN A 306 -9.93 27.46 15.80
CA ASN A 306 -10.39 28.23 14.65
C ASN A 306 -11.91 28.48 14.66
N LEU A 307 -12.71 27.46 14.99
CA LEU A 307 -14.16 27.59 15.15
C LEU A 307 -14.50 28.61 16.24
N SER A 308 -13.76 28.57 17.36
CA SER A 308 -13.90 29.52 18.45
C SER A 308 -13.56 30.96 18.03
N GLU A 309 -12.47 31.17 17.28
CA GLU A 309 -12.10 32.47 16.73
C GLU A 309 -13.15 33.04 15.76
N GLN A 310 -13.76 32.17 14.94
CA GLN A 310 -14.79 32.58 13.98
C GLN A 310 -16.19 32.70 14.62
N ALA A 311 -16.32 32.45 15.92
CA ALA A 311 -17.61 32.39 16.64
C ALA A 311 -18.61 31.42 16.00
N VAL A 312 -18.11 30.34 15.40
CA VAL A 312 -18.90 29.27 14.78
C VAL A 312 -19.17 28.19 15.81
N THR A 313 -20.42 27.78 15.94
CA THR A 313 -20.84 26.74 16.89
C THR A 313 -21.16 25.44 16.14
N PHE A 314 -20.18 24.55 16.06
CA PHE A 314 -20.43 23.13 15.75
C PHE A 314 -20.46 22.32 17.04
N ASP A 315 -21.24 21.25 17.06
CA ASP A 315 -21.14 20.25 18.13
C ASP A 315 -19.91 19.38 17.87
N THR A 316 -18.85 19.59 18.65
CA THR A 316 -17.60 18.82 18.54
C THR A 316 -17.51 17.70 19.58
N SER A 317 -18.56 17.50 20.40
CA SER A 317 -18.51 16.61 21.56
C SER A 317 -18.26 15.15 21.19
N VAL A 318 -18.80 14.70 20.06
CA VAL A 318 -18.62 13.35 19.54
C VAL A 318 -17.18 13.15 19.05
N MET A 319 -16.63 14.11 18.28
CA MET A 319 -15.24 14.07 17.83
C MET A 319 -14.26 14.08 19.02
N ASP A 320 -14.46 14.98 19.98
CA ASP A 320 -13.61 15.11 21.17
C ASP A 320 -13.64 13.84 22.05
N THR A 321 -14.83 13.25 22.22
CA THR A 321 -14.99 11.98 22.94
C THR A 321 -14.25 10.84 22.23
N ASN A 322 -14.38 10.72 20.90
CA ASN A 322 -13.71 9.67 20.15
C ASN A 322 -12.19 9.84 20.13
N LEU A 323 -11.71 11.07 19.93
CA LEU A 323 -10.28 11.36 19.98
C LEU A 323 -9.71 11.08 21.37
N THR A 324 -10.43 11.46 22.43
CA THR A 324 -10.05 11.14 23.81
C THR A 324 -10.02 9.63 24.06
N ASN A 325 -11.02 8.89 23.58
CA ASN A 325 -11.08 7.43 23.72
C ASN A 325 -9.94 6.75 22.96
N LEU A 326 -9.69 7.15 21.71
CA LEU A 326 -8.57 6.65 20.89
C LEU A 326 -7.24 6.83 21.61
N LYS A 327 -6.96 8.06 22.07
CA LYS A 327 -5.73 8.36 22.81
C LYS A 327 -5.61 7.57 24.11
N GLN A 328 -6.71 7.46 24.85
CA GLN A 328 -6.75 6.75 26.12
C GLN A 328 -6.46 5.26 25.93
N VAL A 329 -7.11 4.60 24.98
CA VAL A 329 -6.90 3.17 24.74
C VAL A 329 -5.49 2.94 24.21
N TYR A 330 -5.09 3.66 23.17
CA TYR A 330 -3.77 3.50 22.55
C TYR A 330 -2.63 3.71 23.56
N SER A 331 -2.67 4.79 24.35
CA SER A 331 -1.66 5.07 25.37
C SER A 331 -1.70 4.09 26.56
N SER A 332 -2.89 3.63 26.95
CA SER A 332 -3.01 2.67 28.06
C SER A 332 -2.44 1.31 27.69
N GLN A 333 -2.62 0.89 26.44
CA GLN A 333 -2.04 -0.36 25.94
C GLN A 333 -0.53 -0.24 25.75
N MET A 334 -0.02 0.91 25.27
CA MET A 334 1.43 1.18 25.25
C MET A 334 2.06 1.10 26.66
N LYS A 335 1.37 1.58 27.69
CA LYS A 335 1.82 1.48 29.10
C LYS A 335 1.94 0.04 29.61
N VAL A 336 1.32 -0.92 28.93
CA VAL A 336 1.37 -2.34 29.26
C VAL A 336 2.44 -3.04 28.42
N HIS A 337 2.34 -2.93 27.10
CA HIS A 337 3.15 -3.74 26.17
C HIS A 337 4.58 -3.22 26.00
N ILE A 338 4.82 -1.90 26.00
CA ILE A 338 6.20 -1.38 25.85
C ILE A 338 7.12 -1.87 26.99
N PRO A 339 6.72 -1.82 28.27
CA PRO A 339 7.51 -2.43 29.35
C PRO A 339 7.76 -3.93 29.18
N GLU A 340 6.74 -4.69 28.73
CA GLU A 340 6.82 -6.14 28.52
C GLU A 340 7.84 -6.50 27.43
N GLU A 341 7.70 -5.89 26.26
CA GLU A 341 8.55 -6.19 25.11
C GLU A 341 10.00 -5.75 25.33
N ILE A 342 10.25 -4.58 25.93
CA ILE A 342 11.64 -4.17 26.25
C ILE A 342 12.27 -5.14 27.27
N ALA A 343 11.50 -5.60 28.25
CA ALA A 343 12.00 -6.53 29.25
C ALA A 343 12.31 -7.91 28.65
N GLU A 344 11.53 -8.35 27.66
CA GLU A 344 11.79 -9.56 26.88
C GLU A 344 13.05 -9.43 26.03
N GLN A 345 13.20 -8.34 25.27
CA GLN A 345 14.40 -8.08 24.46
C GLN A 345 15.68 -8.09 25.31
N VAL A 346 15.67 -7.39 26.44
CA VAL A 346 16.81 -7.37 27.37
C VAL A 346 17.08 -8.74 28.00
N ALA A 347 16.04 -9.56 28.23
CA ALA A 347 16.20 -10.89 28.81
C ALA A 347 16.83 -11.88 27.83
N VAL A 348 16.53 -11.74 26.53
CA VAL A 348 17.09 -12.57 25.46
C VAL A 348 18.54 -12.18 25.14
N ASP A 349 18.92 -10.91 25.32
CA ASP A 349 20.30 -10.49 25.07
C ASP A 349 21.29 -11.12 26.08
N PRO A 350 22.26 -11.95 25.63
CA PRO A 350 23.15 -12.70 26.51
C PRO A 350 24.23 -11.85 27.22
N VAL A 351 24.35 -10.57 26.87
CA VAL A 351 25.25 -9.62 27.52
C VAL A 351 24.45 -8.72 28.44
N VAL A 352 23.44 -7.99 27.94
CA VAL A 352 22.67 -7.00 28.70
C VAL A 352 21.93 -7.64 29.88
N SER A 353 21.39 -8.85 29.71
CA SER A 353 20.74 -9.62 30.80
C SER A 353 21.64 -9.88 32.01
N LYS A 354 22.97 -9.86 31.86
CA LYS A 354 23.92 -10.01 32.97
C LYS A 354 24.06 -8.73 33.81
N TRP A 355 23.70 -7.59 33.23
CA TRP A 355 23.87 -6.26 33.83
C TRP A 355 22.59 -5.72 34.46
N ILE A 356 21.42 -6.09 33.92
CA ILE A 356 20.12 -5.71 34.45
C ILE A 356 19.10 -6.84 34.25
N GLY A 357 18.27 -7.09 35.27
CA GLY A 357 17.22 -8.10 35.20
C GLY A 357 15.95 -7.57 34.53
N SER A 358 15.18 -8.46 33.91
CA SER A 358 13.88 -8.15 33.28
C SER A 358 12.92 -7.41 34.23
N ASP A 359 12.82 -7.84 35.50
CA ASP A 359 11.95 -7.18 36.51
C ASP A 359 12.38 -5.73 36.80
N ASP A 360 13.69 -5.46 36.82
CA ASP A 360 14.25 -4.13 37.03
C ASP A 360 13.93 -3.23 35.81
N VAL A 361 14.07 -3.76 34.59
CA VAL A 361 13.71 -3.08 33.33
C VAL A 361 12.23 -2.72 33.35
N MET A 362 11.36 -3.71 33.56
CA MET A 362 9.91 -3.55 33.65
C MET A 362 9.56 -2.42 34.63
N SER A 363 10.12 -2.45 35.85
CA SER A 363 9.85 -1.43 36.86
C SER A 363 10.32 -0.03 36.44
N ILE A 364 11.46 0.10 35.75
CA ILE A 364 11.99 1.40 35.30
C ILE A 364 11.10 1.97 34.20
N VAL A 365 10.76 1.15 33.20
CA VAL A 365 9.96 1.57 32.05
C VAL A 365 8.54 1.92 32.50
N SER A 366 7.84 1.04 33.24
CA SER A 366 6.49 1.33 33.74
C SER A 366 6.45 2.58 34.60
N LYS A 367 7.47 2.81 35.45
CA LYS A 367 7.57 4.03 36.24
C LYS A 367 7.70 5.27 35.36
N HIS A 368 8.53 5.22 34.33
CA HIS A 368 8.67 6.35 33.41
C HIS A 368 7.38 6.62 32.63
N LEU A 369 6.77 5.60 32.02
CA LEU A 369 5.52 5.76 31.28
C LEU A 369 4.38 6.25 32.16
N SER A 370 4.37 5.91 33.45
CA SER A 370 3.37 6.44 34.40
C SER A 370 3.48 7.94 34.67
N THR A 371 4.65 8.55 34.40
CA THR A 371 4.85 10.00 34.55
C THR A 371 4.38 10.80 33.33
N LEU A 372 4.20 10.14 32.20
CA LEU A 372 3.81 10.77 30.95
C LEU A 372 2.28 10.78 30.79
N SER A 373 1.76 11.89 30.28
CA SER A 373 0.39 11.99 29.79
C SER A 373 0.20 11.14 28.52
N ASN A 374 -1.05 10.91 28.15
CA ASN A 374 -1.38 10.16 26.94
C ASN A 374 -0.84 10.87 25.69
N ASP A 375 -0.99 12.20 25.62
CA ASP A 375 -0.46 12.99 24.50
C ASP A 375 1.07 12.90 24.42
N GLU A 376 1.78 12.98 25.55
CA GLU A 376 3.25 12.85 25.57
C GLU A 376 3.71 11.47 25.08
N ILE A 377 3.05 10.38 25.46
CA ILE A 377 3.42 9.03 25.00
C ILE A 377 3.21 8.88 23.50
N ILE A 378 2.09 9.37 22.98
CA ILE A 378 1.80 9.30 21.54
C ILE A 378 2.80 10.15 20.75
N CYS A 379 3.08 11.37 21.21
CA CYS A 379 4.07 12.24 20.57
C CYS A 379 5.48 11.63 20.62
N GLN A 380 5.94 11.19 21.78
CA GLN A 380 7.29 10.62 21.91
C GLN A 380 7.45 9.26 21.20
N SER A 381 6.36 8.53 20.94
CA SER A 381 6.37 7.31 20.13
C SER A 381 6.27 7.57 18.62
N SER A 382 6.01 8.82 18.20
CA SER A 382 6.02 9.21 16.79
C SER A 382 7.44 9.47 16.25
N ASP A 383 8.43 9.49 17.13
CA ASP A 383 9.84 9.65 16.82
C ASP A 383 10.70 8.76 17.75
N GLU A 384 12.01 8.99 17.84
CA GLU A 384 12.91 8.20 18.69
C GLU A 384 13.00 8.70 20.14
N THR A 385 12.25 9.74 20.52
CA THR A 385 12.36 10.39 21.84
C THR A 385 12.02 9.41 22.96
N LEU A 386 10.95 8.61 22.81
CA LEU A 386 10.54 7.65 23.83
C LEU A 386 11.64 6.61 24.08
N SER A 387 12.18 6.03 23.01
CA SER A 387 13.27 5.06 23.07
C SER A 387 14.51 5.66 23.72
N PHE A 388 14.89 6.89 23.33
CA PHE A 388 16.04 7.59 23.88
C PHE A 388 15.91 7.86 25.39
N GLU A 389 14.74 8.32 25.85
CA GLU A 389 14.50 8.58 27.28
C GLU A 389 14.51 7.30 28.12
N ILE A 390 13.91 6.21 27.60
CA ILE A 390 13.93 4.90 28.25
C ILE A 390 15.36 4.36 28.34
N SER A 391 16.09 4.35 27.22
CA SER A 391 17.48 3.89 27.17
C SER A 391 18.35 4.65 28.17
N SER A 392 18.23 5.98 28.22
CA SER A 392 18.99 6.83 29.15
C SER A 392 18.76 6.43 30.61
N ARG A 393 17.54 6.05 30.99
CA ARG A 393 17.20 5.62 32.36
C ARG A 393 17.77 4.25 32.69
N ILE A 394 17.68 3.29 31.75
CA ILE A 394 18.23 1.94 31.91
C ILE A 394 19.76 2.01 31.99
N LYS A 395 20.41 2.75 31.08
CA LYS A 395 21.86 3.02 31.10
C LYS A 395 22.32 3.59 32.43
N MET A 396 21.63 4.63 32.94
CA MET A 396 21.95 5.21 34.23
C MET A 396 21.85 4.20 35.38
N ARG A 397 20.85 3.31 35.36
CA ARG A 397 20.72 2.22 36.34
C ARG A 397 21.90 1.26 36.28
N ILE A 398 22.29 0.83 35.08
CA ILE A 398 23.42 -0.08 34.85
C ILE A 398 24.72 0.56 35.35
N MET A 399 25.00 1.82 34.98
CA MET A 399 26.19 2.54 35.40
C MET A 399 26.26 2.71 36.93
N THR A 400 25.13 3.02 37.57
CA THR A 400 25.09 3.21 39.03
C THR A 400 25.34 1.91 39.80
N SER A 401 24.93 0.76 39.26
CA SER A 401 25.17 -0.55 39.87
C SER A 401 26.60 -1.07 39.67
N ASN A 402 27.33 -0.56 38.67
CA ASN A 402 28.55 -1.19 38.14
C ASN A 402 29.71 -0.19 37.97
N ILE A 403 29.88 0.71 38.94
CA ILE A 403 30.84 1.83 38.91
C ILE A 403 32.32 1.37 38.75
N SER A 404 32.64 0.11 39.04
CA SER A 404 34.01 -0.42 39.05
C SER A 404 34.48 -1.13 37.76
N VAL A 405 33.64 -1.18 36.72
CA VAL A 405 33.95 -1.90 35.46
C VAL A 405 34.74 -1.02 34.51
N ASN A 406 35.60 -1.63 33.68
CA ASN A 406 36.35 -0.94 32.63
C ASN A 406 35.38 -0.16 31.71
N ASN A 407 35.76 1.07 31.34
CA ASN A 407 34.91 1.96 30.57
C ASN A 407 34.55 1.37 29.18
N ASP A 408 35.46 0.62 28.57
CA ASP A 408 35.28 0.17 27.18
C ASP A 408 34.26 -0.99 27.05
N GLU A 409 34.25 -1.94 27.99
CA GLU A 409 33.24 -3.01 28.04
C GLU A 409 31.85 -2.44 28.41
N MET A 410 31.83 -1.45 29.31
CA MET A 410 30.60 -0.76 29.70
C MET A 410 29.99 0.00 28.50
N ASP A 411 30.79 0.76 27.75
CA ASP A 411 30.32 1.51 26.58
C ASP A 411 29.62 0.58 25.56
N ALA A 412 30.22 -0.58 25.26
CA ALA A 412 29.63 -1.57 24.36
C ALA A 412 28.28 -2.13 24.86
N VAL A 413 28.15 -2.36 26.18
CA VAL A 413 26.88 -2.77 26.80
C VAL A 413 25.83 -1.68 26.66
N LEU A 414 26.20 -0.41 26.87
CA LEU A 414 25.26 0.71 26.79
C LEU A 414 24.74 0.91 25.35
N HIS A 415 25.53 0.67 24.32
CA HIS A 415 25.05 0.69 22.92
C HIS A 415 24.05 -0.43 22.62
N ARG A 416 24.26 -1.63 23.17
CA ARG A 416 23.30 -2.74 23.03
C ARG A 416 21.96 -2.42 23.69
N VAL A 417 22.00 -1.76 24.85
CA VAL A 417 20.78 -1.26 25.52
C VAL A 417 19.98 -0.32 24.62
N ASP A 418 20.62 0.59 23.87
CA ASP A 418 19.87 1.45 22.93
C ASP A 418 19.13 0.64 21.87
N THR A 419 19.78 -0.41 21.38
CA THR A 419 19.25 -1.28 20.33
C THR A 419 18.06 -2.08 20.87
N ASP A 420 18.24 -2.78 22.00
CA ASP A 420 17.21 -3.60 22.63
C ASP A 420 15.97 -2.77 23.00
N VAL A 421 16.18 -1.55 23.49
CA VAL A 421 15.08 -0.63 23.82
C VAL A 421 14.35 -0.15 22.57
N ARG A 422 15.06 0.23 21.51
CA ARG A 422 14.43 0.65 20.25
C ARG A 422 13.56 -0.46 19.67
N ILE A 423 14.08 -1.68 19.62
CA ILE A 423 13.34 -2.88 19.16
C ILE A 423 12.13 -3.11 20.06
N GLY A 424 12.31 -3.15 21.39
CA GLY A 424 11.22 -3.41 22.33
C GLY A 424 10.12 -2.33 22.31
N VAL A 425 10.46 -1.05 22.08
CA VAL A 425 9.47 0.01 21.87
C VAL A 425 8.68 -0.26 20.58
N ALA A 426 9.35 -0.53 19.46
CA ALA A 426 8.68 -0.80 18.19
C ALA A 426 7.78 -2.03 18.25
N GLU A 427 8.25 -3.12 18.88
CA GLU A 427 7.49 -4.35 19.09
C GLU A 427 6.27 -4.10 19.98
N GLY A 428 6.45 -3.37 21.09
CA GLY A 428 5.37 -3.01 22.00
C GLY A 428 4.28 -2.18 21.34
N ILE A 429 4.65 -1.21 20.49
CA ILE A 429 3.67 -0.43 19.72
C ILE A 429 3.00 -1.30 18.66
N SER A 430 3.74 -2.21 18.03
CA SER A 430 3.20 -3.13 17.02
C SER A 430 2.10 -4.03 17.60
N VAL A 431 2.33 -4.59 18.79
CA VAL A 431 1.31 -5.36 19.54
C VAL A 431 0.08 -4.51 19.82
N VAL A 432 0.26 -3.25 20.25
CA VAL A 432 -0.86 -2.33 20.48
C VAL A 432 -1.70 -2.13 19.22
N ILE A 433 -1.07 -1.95 18.06
CA ILE A 433 -1.76 -1.77 16.78
C ILE A 433 -2.52 -3.05 16.42
N ILE A 434 -1.85 -4.20 16.46
CA ILE A 434 -2.41 -5.52 16.09
C ILE A 434 -3.63 -5.85 16.96
N ASP A 435 -3.52 -5.70 18.28
CA ASP A 435 -4.58 -6.08 19.21
C ASP A 435 -5.76 -5.12 19.21
N ASN A 436 -5.54 -3.86 18.84
CA ASN A 436 -6.57 -2.81 18.91
C ASN A 436 -7.03 -2.30 17.53
N LYS A 437 -6.64 -2.97 16.44
CA LYS A 437 -6.91 -2.56 15.05
C LYS A 437 -8.35 -2.11 14.78
N LYS A 438 -9.33 -2.93 15.16
CA LYS A 438 -10.76 -2.64 14.99
C LYS A 438 -11.22 -1.36 15.72
N MET A 439 -10.64 -1.07 16.89
CA MET A 439 -10.99 0.11 17.69
C MET A 439 -10.35 1.36 17.08
N ILE A 440 -9.09 1.25 16.66
CA ILE A 440 -8.36 2.32 15.98
C ILE A 440 -9.10 2.70 14.70
N ASP A 441 -9.44 1.72 13.87
CA ASP A 441 -10.16 1.93 12.61
C ASP A 441 -11.55 2.53 12.82
N GLY A 442 -12.33 1.99 13.76
CA GLY A 442 -13.65 2.54 14.09
C GLY A 442 -13.57 3.98 14.62
N SER A 443 -12.50 4.33 15.33
CA SER A 443 -12.28 5.69 15.81
C SER A 443 -11.95 6.65 14.66
N PHE A 444 -11.07 6.26 13.73
CA PHE A 444 -10.79 7.05 12.54
C PHE A 444 -12.03 7.23 11.65
N GLU A 445 -12.81 6.18 11.45
CA GLU A 445 -14.08 6.23 10.70
C GLU A 445 -15.06 7.21 11.34
N THR A 446 -15.23 7.14 12.65
CA THR A 446 -16.17 8.02 13.36
C THR A 446 -15.73 9.48 13.32
N ILE A 447 -14.42 9.76 13.52
CA ILE A 447 -13.87 11.12 13.41
C ILE A 447 -14.06 11.66 11.99
N ASN A 448 -13.83 10.83 10.96
CA ASN A 448 -14.04 11.23 9.58
C ASN A 448 -15.49 11.63 9.29
N ASN A 449 -16.44 10.80 9.72
CA ASN A 449 -17.86 11.06 9.49
C ASN A 449 -18.33 12.34 10.19
N GLU A 450 -17.79 12.63 11.37
CA GLU A 450 -18.08 13.85 12.11
C GLU A 450 -17.52 15.09 11.40
N LEU A 451 -16.27 15.03 10.93
CA LEU A 451 -15.66 16.12 10.15
C LEU A 451 -16.41 16.38 8.84
N GLN A 452 -16.84 15.33 8.14
CA GLN A 452 -17.65 15.44 6.94
C GLN A 452 -19.00 16.10 7.25
N GLY A 453 -19.68 15.66 8.32
CA GLY A 453 -20.94 16.29 8.75
C GLY A 453 -20.79 17.78 9.05
N MET A 454 -19.68 18.19 9.67
CA MET A 454 -19.37 19.61 9.88
C MET A 454 -19.14 20.38 8.58
N LEU A 455 -18.51 19.75 7.58
CA LEU A 455 -18.27 20.35 6.26
C LEU A 455 -19.58 20.55 5.50
N ASP A 456 -20.46 19.56 5.50
CA ASP A 456 -21.77 19.62 4.88
C ASP A 456 -22.63 20.72 5.55
N GLU A 457 -22.66 20.75 6.89
CA GLU A 457 -23.36 21.78 7.65
C GLU A 457 -22.79 23.20 7.42
N ASN A 458 -21.46 23.33 7.23
CA ASN A 458 -20.81 24.60 6.92
C ASN A 458 -21.32 25.17 5.59
N THR A 459 -21.47 24.30 4.58
CA THR A 459 -21.94 24.67 3.23
C THR A 459 -23.35 25.25 3.26
N ASP A 460 -24.20 24.76 4.17
CA ASP A 460 -25.59 25.25 4.32
C ASP A 460 -25.74 26.47 5.26
N LYS A 461 -24.90 26.58 6.30
CA LYS A 461 -25.11 27.53 7.41
C LYS A 461 -24.27 28.79 7.34
N LEU A 462 -23.13 28.77 6.62
CA LEU A 462 -22.15 29.87 6.62
C LEU A 462 -21.98 30.45 5.21
N SER A 463 -21.72 31.76 5.11
CA SER A 463 -21.43 32.41 3.83
C SER A 463 -20.30 33.44 3.98
N GLY A 464 -19.51 33.63 2.92
CA GLY A 464 -18.39 34.58 2.88
C GLY A 464 -17.07 34.05 3.44
N GLU A 465 -16.18 34.96 3.83
CA GLU A 465 -14.78 34.67 4.20
C GLU A 465 -14.64 33.71 5.41
N ALA A 466 -15.60 33.72 6.34
CA ALA A 466 -15.60 32.81 7.48
C ALA A 466 -15.86 31.36 7.06
N ALA A 467 -16.80 31.15 6.12
CA ALA A 467 -17.12 29.81 5.59
C ALA A 467 -15.91 29.21 4.85
N GLU A 468 -15.21 30.02 4.06
CA GLU A 468 -14.01 29.59 3.33
C GLU A 468 -12.86 29.24 4.29
N LYS A 469 -12.64 30.03 5.34
CA LYS A 469 -11.59 29.76 6.33
C LYS A 469 -11.88 28.48 7.13
N VAL A 470 -13.15 28.26 7.50
CA VAL A 470 -13.61 27.04 8.18
C VAL A 470 -13.53 25.82 7.27
N SER A 471 -13.95 25.92 6.00
CA SER A 471 -13.85 24.83 5.01
C SER A 471 -12.41 24.37 4.81
N LYS A 472 -11.49 25.32 4.56
CA LYS A 472 -10.06 25.01 4.40
C LYS A 472 -9.48 24.34 5.64
N ARG A 473 -9.98 24.68 6.83
CA ARG A 473 -9.51 24.08 8.09
C ARG A 473 -10.09 22.68 8.31
N LEU A 474 -11.37 22.48 8.00
CA LEU A 474 -12.02 21.17 8.01
C LEU A 474 -11.34 20.22 7.01
N GLU A 475 -11.18 20.65 5.77
CA GLU A 475 -10.45 19.91 4.73
C GLU A 475 -9.03 19.55 5.20
N LYS A 476 -8.28 20.50 5.77
CA LYS A 476 -6.94 20.23 6.30
C LYS A 476 -6.96 19.18 7.43
N THR A 477 -7.97 19.20 8.29
CA THR A 477 -8.11 18.23 9.40
C THR A 477 -8.48 16.85 8.87
N MET A 478 -9.39 16.78 7.88
CA MET A 478 -9.75 15.54 7.20
C MET A 478 -8.56 14.90 6.49
N ASN A 479 -7.65 15.70 5.93
CA ASN A 479 -6.42 15.21 5.29
C ASN A 479 -5.46 14.52 6.28
N MET A 480 -5.63 14.72 7.59
CA MET A 480 -4.85 14.03 8.62
C MET A 480 -5.49 12.71 9.05
N VAL A 481 -6.74 12.45 8.67
CA VAL A 481 -7.34 11.13 8.88
C VAL A 481 -6.76 10.19 7.83
N PRO A 482 -6.02 9.14 8.24
CA PRO A 482 -5.41 8.21 7.31
C PRO A 482 -6.43 7.63 6.31
N ALA A 483 -6.07 7.55 5.04
CA ALA A 483 -6.89 6.95 3.98
C ALA A 483 -6.03 6.33 2.87
N GLY A 484 -6.39 5.13 2.44
CA GLY A 484 -5.64 4.37 1.44
C GLY A 484 -4.56 3.47 2.07
N LEU A 485 -4.11 2.49 1.29
CA LEU A 485 -3.04 1.57 1.70
C LEU A 485 -1.67 2.27 1.52
N PRO A 486 -0.86 2.46 2.57
CA PRO A 486 0.45 3.10 2.45
C PRO A 486 1.41 2.24 1.61
N LEU A 487 2.12 2.87 0.67
CA LEU A 487 3.02 2.18 -0.26
C LEU A 487 4.43 1.93 0.28
N ILE A 488 4.99 2.89 1.02
CA ILE A 488 6.38 2.85 1.49
C ILE A 488 6.49 3.56 2.85
N PRO A 489 6.99 2.90 3.90
CA PRO A 489 7.56 3.58 5.06
C PRO A 489 9.03 3.97 4.78
N PRO A 490 9.57 5.07 5.34
CA PRO A 490 8.90 6.10 6.12
C PRO A 490 8.20 7.11 5.19
N ASN A 491 7.16 7.75 5.70
CA ASN A 491 6.35 8.78 5.06
C ASN A 491 5.18 8.25 4.22
N TRP A 492 3.97 8.55 4.68
CA TRP A 492 2.69 8.37 3.99
C TRP A 492 2.54 9.39 2.86
N VAL A 493 3.54 9.44 1.98
CA VAL A 493 3.55 10.37 0.85
C VAL A 493 2.71 9.79 -0.28
N PHE A 494 2.61 8.46 -0.37
CA PHE A 494 1.79 7.81 -1.40
C PHE A 494 0.90 6.73 -0.81
N THR A 495 -0.40 6.82 -1.07
CA THR A 495 -1.37 5.78 -0.74
C THR A 495 -1.99 5.21 -2.01
N ILE A 496 -2.28 3.91 -2.00
CA ILE A 496 -3.11 3.29 -3.02
C ILE A 496 -4.56 3.47 -2.63
N ASN A 497 -5.34 4.04 -3.54
CA ASN A 497 -6.78 3.93 -3.51
C ASN A 497 -7.24 2.97 -4.61
N VAL A 498 -8.06 2.00 -4.22
CA VAL A 498 -8.75 1.12 -5.16
C VAL A 498 -10.21 1.45 -5.10
N TRP A 499 -10.75 1.78 -6.25
CA TRP A 499 -12.14 2.05 -6.49
C TRP A 499 -12.73 0.88 -7.22
N THR A 500 -13.88 0.43 -6.78
CA THR A 500 -14.65 -0.59 -7.48
C THR A 500 -15.89 0.06 -8.00
N TYR A 501 -16.11 -0.02 -9.31
CA TYR A 501 -17.29 0.55 -9.93
C TYR A 501 -18.23 -0.53 -10.43
N ASP A 502 -19.51 -0.35 -10.13
CA ASP A 502 -20.60 -1.03 -10.80
C ASP A 502 -21.22 -0.04 -11.79
N VAL A 503 -21.33 -0.46 -13.04
CA VAL A 503 -22.02 0.32 -14.07
C VAL A 503 -23.22 -0.47 -14.55
N MET A 504 -24.38 0.15 -14.52
CA MET A 504 -25.59 -0.37 -15.12
C MET A 504 -26.25 0.69 -16.00
N GLY A 505 -26.90 0.25 -17.06
CA GLY A 505 -27.60 1.16 -17.93
C GLY A 505 -28.48 0.44 -18.93
N GLU A 506 -29.30 1.23 -19.61
CA GLU A 506 -30.26 0.74 -20.60
C GLU A 506 -30.28 1.66 -21.82
N TYR A 507 -30.21 1.07 -23.01
CA TYR A 507 -30.41 1.83 -24.24
C TYR A 507 -31.91 2.03 -24.47
N GLN A 508 -32.36 3.29 -24.44
CA GLN A 508 -33.76 3.65 -24.71
C GLN A 508 -34.25 3.06 -26.04
N VAL A 509 -33.44 3.19 -27.09
CA VAL A 509 -33.71 2.61 -28.41
C VAL A 509 -32.40 2.11 -29.00
N PHE A 510 -32.29 0.80 -29.23
CA PHE A 510 -31.20 0.22 -30.01
C PHE A 510 -31.71 -0.14 -31.41
N ARG A 511 -31.02 0.35 -32.45
CA ARG A 511 -31.42 0.17 -33.85
C ARG A 511 -30.29 -0.43 -34.66
N VAL A 512 -30.58 -1.50 -35.38
CA VAL A 512 -29.70 -2.01 -36.45
C VAL A 512 -30.41 -1.74 -37.76
N ILE A 513 -29.76 -0.96 -38.62
CA ILE A 513 -30.29 -0.60 -39.94
C ILE A 513 -29.44 -1.35 -40.95
N ASP A 514 -30.08 -2.19 -41.76
CA ASP A 514 -29.46 -2.71 -42.96
C ASP A 514 -29.37 -1.59 -44.00
N ASN A 515 -28.14 -1.24 -44.37
CA ASN A 515 -27.82 -0.16 -45.29
C ASN A 515 -27.42 -0.67 -46.68
N ASP A 516 -27.55 -1.98 -46.94
CA ASP A 516 -27.39 -2.53 -48.28
C ASP A 516 -28.59 -2.13 -49.18
N ASN A 517 -28.48 -2.38 -50.48
CA ASN A 517 -29.45 -2.00 -51.50
C ASN A 517 -30.51 -3.11 -51.76
N GLU A 518 -30.42 -4.26 -51.07
CA GLU A 518 -31.39 -5.37 -51.16
C GLU A 518 -32.55 -5.21 -50.16
N VAL A 519 -33.24 -4.08 -50.24
CA VAL A 519 -34.22 -3.70 -49.22
C VAL A 519 -35.67 -3.87 -49.67
N ILE A 520 -36.60 -3.84 -48.71
CA ILE A 520 -38.03 -3.97 -49.00
C ILE A 520 -38.49 -2.77 -49.85
N PHE A 521 -39.20 -3.06 -50.95
CA PHE A 521 -39.73 -2.03 -51.83
C PHE A 521 -40.95 -1.33 -51.20
N ASP A 522 -40.82 -0.04 -50.95
CA ASP A 522 -41.88 0.87 -50.55
C ASP A 522 -42.34 1.73 -51.76
N PRO A 523 -43.63 1.74 -52.12
CA PRO A 523 -44.13 2.48 -53.28
C PRO A 523 -43.97 4.01 -53.20
N TYR A 524 -43.81 4.58 -52.01
CA TYR A 524 -43.69 6.02 -51.76
C TYR A 524 -42.25 6.45 -51.50
N PHE A 525 -41.48 5.65 -50.77
CA PHE A 525 -40.12 5.97 -50.35
C PHE A 525 -39.03 5.21 -51.12
N GLY A 526 -39.43 4.32 -52.04
CA GLY A 526 -38.52 3.54 -52.87
C GLY A 526 -37.98 2.31 -52.13
N HIS A 527 -36.73 2.37 -51.71
CA HIS A 527 -36.01 1.26 -51.08
C HIS A 527 -35.88 1.56 -49.58
N VAL A 528 -36.54 0.78 -48.71
CA VAL A 528 -36.51 0.98 -47.25
C VAL A 528 -35.81 -0.18 -46.57
N GLY A 529 -34.62 0.10 -46.01
CA GLY A 529 -33.81 -0.85 -45.24
C GLY A 529 -34.60 -1.51 -44.11
N GLN A 530 -34.34 -2.80 -43.89
CA GLN A 530 -34.90 -3.48 -42.72
C GLN A 530 -34.26 -2.88 -41.47
N VAL A 531 -35.09 -2.51 -40.51
CA VAL A 531 -34.64 -1.96 -39.23
C VAL A 531 -35.05 -2.90 -38.13
N TYR A 532 -34.06 -3.46 -37.44
CA TYR A 532 -34.29 -4.12 -36.16
C TYR A 532 -34.27 -3.06 -35.06
N VAL A 533 -35.28 -3.05 -34.20
CA VAL A 533 -35.38 -2.07 -33.10
C VAL A 533 -35.67 -2.77 -31.77
N ARG A 534 -34.93 -2.38 -30.74
CA ARG A 534 -35.19 -2.73 -29.34
C ARG A 534 -35.52 -1.47 -28.55
N HIS A 535 -36.76 -1.38 -28.10
CA HIS A 535 -37.26 -0.39 -27.15
C HIS A 535 -38.40 -1.01 -26.34
N ASP A 536 -38.91 -0.30 -25.33
CA ASP A 536 -40.05 -0.78 -24.58
C ASP A 536 -41.33 -0.67 -25.43
N GLU A 537 -41.89 -1.81 -25.81
CA GLU A 537 -43.14 -1.86 -26.57
C GLU A 537 -43.89 -3.16 -26.37
N ARG A 538 -45.22 -3.08 -26.24
CA ARG A 538 -46.07 -4.27 -26.35
C ARG A 538 -46.42 -4.50 -27.81
N ILE A 539 -45.93 -5.62 -28.35
CA ILE A 539 -46.16 -5.98 -29.73
C ILE A 539 -47.53 -6.66 -29.85
N SER A 540 -48.38 -6.10 -30.69
CA SER A 540 -49.69 -6.67 -31.02
C SER A 540 -49.74 -7.21 -32.44
N HIS A 541 -50.57 -8.22 -32.68
CA HIS A 541 -50.72 -8.81 -34.00
C HIS A 541 -51.40 -7.80 -34.93
N PRO A 542 -50.84 -7.50 -36.12
CA PRO A 542 -51.30 -6.38 -36.95
C PRO A 542 -52.73 -6.51 -37.46
N TYR A 543 -53.23 -7.75 -37.63
CA TYR A 543 -54.56 -8.02 -38.20
C TYR A 543 -55.46 -8.97 -37.40
N MET A 544 -54.96 -9.58 -36.33
CA MET A 544 -55.74 -10.54 -35.55
C MET A 544 -56.26 -9.87 -34.30
N LYS A 545 -57.54 -10.12 -34.02
CA LYS A 545 -58.24 -9.63 -32.85
C LYS A 545 -58.82 -10.81 -32.09
N ASN A 546 -58.89 -10.65 -30.77
CA ASN A 546 -59.65 -11.55 -29.92
C ASN A 546 -61.15 -11.46 -30.26
N GLU A 547 -61.95 -12.40 -29.76
CA GLU A 547 -63.40 -12.42 -30.01
C GLU A 547 -64.14 -11.15 -29.52
N ASP A 548 -63.54 -10.41 -28.58
CA ASP A 548 -64.03 -9.12 -28.06
C ASP A 548 -63.59 -7.89 -28.89
N GLY A 549 -62.83 -8.10 -29.97
CA GLY A 549 -62.31 -7.04 -30.84
C GLY A 549 -61.02 -6.36 -30.35
N SER A 550 -60.45 -6.78 -29.22
CA SER A 550 -59.14 -6.31 -28.73
C SER A 550 -57.98 -6.91 -29.54
N SER A 551 -56.86 -6.20 -29.63
CA SER A 551 -55.68 -6.69 -30.35
C SER A 551 -55.07 -7.90 -29.64
N VAL A 552 -54.65 -8.91 -30.41
CA VAL A 552 -53.95 -10.07 -29.87
C VAL A 552 -52.51 -9.67 -29.53
N TRP A 553 -52.06 -9.92 -28.29
CA TRP A 553 -50.70 -9.61 -27.86
C TRP A 553 -49.72 -10.72 -28.30
N LEU A 554 -48.65 -10.35 -29.00
CA LEU A 554 -47.61 -11.28 -29.46
C LEU A 554 -46.45 -11.38 -28.47
N GLY A 555 -46.19 -10.31 -27.72
CA GLY A 555 -45.12 -10.28 -26.74
C GLY A 555 -44.76 -8.86 -26.32
N LYS A 556 -43.63 -8.75 -25.63
CA LYS A 556 -43.04 -7.48 -25.21
C LYS A 556 -41.66 -7.35 -25.83
N ASN A 557 -41.45 -6.28 -26.60
CA ASN A 557 -40.11 -5.83 -26.93
C ASN A 557 -39.51 -5.21 -25.67
N LYS A 558 -38.26 -5.56 -25.38
CA LYS A 558 -37.54 -5.03 -24.22
C LYS A 558 -36.28 -4.32 -24.68
N PRO A 559 -35.95 -3.16 -24.11
CA PRO A 559 -34.67 -2.51 -24.30
C PRO A 559 -33.48 -3.42 -24.01
N ILE A 560 -32.30 -3.01 -24.48
CA ILE A 560 -31.04 -3.69 -24.15
C ILE A 560 -30.48 -3.03 -22.90
N SER A 561 -30.42 -3.80 -21.81
CA SER A 561 -29.71 -3.41 -20.60
C SER A 561 -28.32 -4.05 -20.57
N PHE A 562 -27.38 -3.34 -19.96
CA PHE A 562 -26.05 -3.82 -19.69
C PHE A 562 -25.71 -3.59 -18.22
N LYS A 563 -24.90 -4.51 -17.69
CA LYS A 563 -24.31 -4.40 -16.36
C LYS A 563 -22.90 -4.94 -16.44
N PHE A 564 -21.94 -4.14 -16.01
CA PHE A 564 -20.57 -4.57 -15.83
C PHE A 564 -20.03 -3.99 -14.54
N ASN A 565 -19.04 -4.68 -14.00
CA ASN A 565 -18.30 -4.24 -12.83
C ASN A 565 -16.82 -4.17 -13.20
N GLY A 566 -16.09 -3.32 -12.49
CA GLY A 566 -14.67 -3.16 -12.70
C GLY A 566 -14.02 -2.48 -11.50
N TYR A 567 -12.73 -2.22 -11.62
CA TYR A 567 -11.99 -1.48 -10.62
C TYR A 567 -11.03 -0.49 -11.30
N ALA A 568 -10.67 0.55 -10.55
CA ALA A 568 -9.63 1.49 -10.90
C ALA A 568 -8.71 1.63 -9.69
N THR A 569 -7.41 1.47 -9.91
CA THR A 569 -6.40 1.68 -8.87
C THR A 569 -5.62 2.93 -9.20
N THR A 570 -5.42 3.79 -8.21
CA THR A 570 -4.62 5.01 -8.36
C THR A 570 -3.69 5.18 -7.17
N ILE A 571 -2.52 5.75 -7.45
CA ILE A 571 -1.55 6.17 -6.45
C ILE A 571 -1.78 7.64 -6.22
N VAL A 572 -2.09 8.01 -4.98
CA VAL A 572 -2.37 9.39 -4.62
C VAL A 572 -1.23 9.91 -3.76
N GLY A 573 -0.73 11.10 -4.09
CA GLY A 573 0.21 11.84 -3.24
C GLY A 573 -0.42 12.29 -1.92
N PRO A 574 0.29 13.04 -1.07
CA PRO A 574 -0.32 13.58 0.14
C PRO A 574 -1.34 14.66 -0.26
N GLY A 575 -2.62 14.45 0.08
CA GLY A 575 -3.72 15.31 -0.34
C GLY A 575 -5.07 14.87 0.23
N PRO A 576 -6.15 15.62 0.00
CA PRO A 576 -7.49 15.21 0.43
C PRO A 576 -7.86 13.84 -0.09
N LYS A 577 -8.66 13.13 0.72
CA LYS A 577 -9.10 11.75 0.43
C LYS A 577 -9.66 11.67 -0.98
N GLY A 578 -9.34 10.57 -1.65
CA GLY A 578 -10.04 10.12 -2.84
C GLY A 578 -9.86 11.01 -4.07
N VAL A 579 -8.84 10.72 -4.89
CA VAL A 579 -8.94 11.12 -6.30
C VAL A 579 -10.10 10.33 -6.89
N GLY A 580 -11.19 11.03 -7.24
CA GLY A 580 -12.40 10.45 -7.83
C GLY A 580 -13.66 10.49 -6.94
N ASP A 581 -13.62 11.17 -5.79
CA ASP A 581 -14.75 11.30 -4.86
C ASP A 581 -15.28 12.74 -4.88
N LYS A 582 -16.56 12.94 -5.25
CA LYS A 582 -17.21 14.25 -5.18
C LYS A 582 -17.85 14.55 -3.82
N ILE A 583 -18.21 13.51 -3.06
CA ILE A 583 -19.11 13.61 -1.89
C ILE A 583 -18.46 13.11 -0.58
N GLY A 584 -17.18 12.72 -0.60
CA GLY A 584 -16.40 12.32 0.56
C GLY A 584 -16.81 10.96 1.17
N GLY A 585 -17.61 10.17 0.44
CA GLY A 585 -18.31 8.99 0.94
C GLY A 585 -17.71 7.65 0.50
N ARG A 586 -17.95 6.57 1.28
CA ARG A 586 -17.49 5.20 0.93
C ARG A 586 -18.17 4.65 -0.32
N ILE A 587 -19.41 5.06 -0.57
CA ILE A 587 -20.24 4.63 -1.68
C ILE A 587 -20.80 5.88 -2.31
N GLU A 588 -20.44 6.11 -3.57
CA GLU A 588 -21.06 7.13 -4.41
C GLU A 588 -22.00 6.41 -5.39
N GLU A 589 -23.25 6.85 -5.45
CA GLU A 589 -24.26 6.32 -6.35
C GLU A 589 -24.82 7.48 -7.15
N SER A 590 -24.78 7.38 -8.49
CA SER A 590 -25.58 8.28 -9.31
C SER A 590 -27.07 7.98 -9.09
N GLU A 591 -27.94 8.98 -9.28
CA GLU A 591 -29.39 8.81 -9.10
C GLU A 591 -29.96 7.64 -9.92
N GLY A 592 -29.37 7.36 -11.09
CA GLY A 592 -29.74 6.24 -11.96
C GLY A 592 -29.33 4.85 -11.45
N PHE A 593 -28.56 4.73 -10.37
CA PHE A 593 -28.12 3.45 -9.81
C PHE A 593 -29.19 2.78 -8.91
N ILE A 594 -30.11 3.56 -8.34
CA ILE A 594 -31.08 3.10 -7.34
C ILE A 594 -32.35 2.48 -7.97
N ASN A 595 -32.54 2.62 -9.28
CA ASN A 595 -33.76 2.17 -9.99
C ASN A 595 -33.74 0.70 -10.42
#